data_AF-A0A1L5NRQ4-F1
#
_entry.id   AF-A0A1L5NRQ4-F1
#
_cell.length_a   1.000
_cell.length_b   1.000
_cell.length_c   1.000
_cell.angle_alpha   90.00
_cell.angle_beta   90.00
_cell.angle_gamma   90.00
#
_symmetry.space_group_name_H-M   'P 1'
#
loop_
_entity.id
_entity.type
_entity.pdbx_description
1 polymer ?
#
loop_
_entity_poly.entity_id
_entity_poly.type
_entity_poly.pdbx_seq_one_letter_code
_entity_poly.pdbx_strand_id
1 'polypeptide(L)'
;MSRSAERARGWGVPVPGSDEVIYVWFDALANYLTGLDYGSDETLFWRYGAQQGERSNFVGKGISKFHAIYWPAILLSAGVPLPSSIFVHGYLTVDGRKIGKSAGNDIDPDGLVEYYQTPDALRYYSGELGGQRTGSLREKHPAPMPRPWPANSAERNDK
;
A
#
# COMPACT_ATOMS: atom_id res chain seq x y z
N MET A 1 -10.55 1.65 18.70
CA MET A 1 -9.43 0.71 18.96
C MET A 1 -8.20 1.56 19.29
N SER A 2 -7.56 1.31 20.43
CA SER A 2 -6.44 2.09 20.96
C SER A 2 -5.45 1.18 21.67
N ARG A 3 -4.28 1.71 22.04
CA ARG A 3 -3.29 1.05 22.91
C ARG A 3 -2.66 2.08 23.83
N SER A 4 -2.10 1.67 24.96
CA SER A 4 -1.40 2.61 25.86
C SER A 4 -0.24 3.33 25.18
N ALA A 5 -0.04 4.60 25.52
CA ALA A 5 1.06 5.40 24.99
C ALA A 5 2.44 4.80 25.29
N GLU A 6 2.60 4.16 26.45
CA GLU A 6 3.81 3.42 26.84
C GLU A 6 4.14 2.31 25.81
N ARG A 7 3.16 1.48 25.46
CA ARG A 7 3.34 0.41 24.45
C ARG A 7 3.59 0.98 23.05
N ALA A 8 3.05 2.16 22.77
CA ALA A 8 3.31 2.88 21.54
C ALA A 8 4.67 3.61 21.52
N ARG A 9 5.42 3.60 22.64
CA ARG A 9 6.66 4.36 22.83
C ARG A 9 6.47 5.85 22.53
N GLY A 10 5.30 6.40 22.87
CA GLY A 10 4.93 7.78 22.59
C GLY A 10 4.66 8.11 21.13
N TRP A 11 4.61 7.13 20.21
CA TRP A 11 4.41 7.37 18.78
C TRP A 11 2.99 7.02 18.31
N GLY A 12 2.28 8.06 17.83
CA GLY A 12 0.97 7.97 17.17
C GLY A 12 0.04 9.12 17.58
N VAL A 13 -1.21 9.10 17.09
CA VAL A 13 -2.20 10.14 17.40
C VAL A 13 -2.81 9.88 18.79
N PRO A 14 -2.80 10.86 19.73
CA PRO A 14 -3.37 10.68 21.05
C PRO A 14 -4.90 10.57 20.99
N VAL A 15 -5.47 9.72 21.85
CA VAL A 15 -6.92 9.68 22.05
C VAL A 15 -7.31 10.88 22.95
N PRO A 16 -8.30 11.71 22.56
CA PRO A 16 -8.71 12.83 23.37
C PRO A 16 -9.17 12.40 24.78
N GLY A 17 -8.55 12.97 25.81
CA GLY A 17 -8.92 12.72 27.21
C GLY A 17 -8.44 11.39 27.79
N SER A 18 -7.46 10.71 27.18
CA SER A 18 -6.84 9.51 27.77
C SER A 18 -5.34 9.40 27.50
N ASP A 19 -4.65 8.54 28.26
CA ASP A 19 -3.23 8.19 28.06
C ASP A 19 -3.02 7.10 26.98
N GLU A 20 -3.97 6.99 26.06
CA GLU A 20 -3.94 6.04 24.96
C GLU A 20 -3.63 6.70 23.63
N VAL A 21 -3.11 5.88 22.71
CA VAL A 21 -2.80 6.24 21.33
C VAL A 21 -3.73 5.47 20.40
N ILE A 22 -4.26 6.17 19.41
CA ILE A 22 -5.12 5.61 18.37
C ILE A 22 -4.40 4.45 17.67
N TYR A 23 -5.11 3.35 17.46
CA TYR A 23 -4.56 2.21 16.74
C TYR A 23 -4.27 2.58 15.28
N VAL A 24 -3.08 2.22 14.79
CA VAL A 24 -2.54 2.68 13.49
C VAL A 24 -3.47 2.45 12.31
N TRP A 25 -4.27 1.38 12.29
CA TRP A 25 -5.19 1.14 11.19
C TRP A 25 -6.37 2.10 11.18
N PHE A 26 -6.78 2.62 12.34
CA PHE A 26 -7.83 3.64 12.39
C PHE A 26 -7.31 4.95 11.79
N ASP A 27 -6.11 5.38 12.21
CA ASP A 27 -5.43 6.57 11.70
C ASP A 27 -5.12 6.46 10.19
N ALA A 28 -4.51 5.35 9.76
CA ALA A 28 -4.16 5.14 8.36
C ALA A 28 -5.38 5.08 7.43
N LEU A 29 -6.48 4.46 7.86
CA LEU A 29 -7.72 4.40 7.06
C LEU A 29 -8.42 5.75 6.99
N ALA A 30 -8.29 6.60 8.02
CA ALA A 30 -8.84 7.94 7.98
C ALA A 30 -8.23 8.81 6.87
N ASN A 31 -7.07 8.43 6.31
CA ASN A 31 -6.42 9.16 5.22
C ASN A 31 -7.32 9.33 3.97
N TYR A 32 -8.24 8.39 3.73
CA TYR A 32 -9.16 8.42 2.60
C TYR A 32 -10.18 9.56 2.74
N LEU A 33 -10.41 10.02 3.97
CA LEU A 33 -11.28 11.16 4.28
C LEU A 33 -10.47 12.44 4.42
N THR A 34 -9.37 12.42 5.18
CA THR A 34 -8.56 13.62 5.40
C THR A 34 -7.86 14.10 4.13
N GLY A 35 -7.55 13.20 3.19
CA GLY A 35 -7.05 13.58 1.86
C GLY A 35 -8.07 14.29 0.98
N LEU A 36 -9.34 14.31 1.40
CA LEU A 36 -10.42 15.11 0.80
C LEU A 36 -10.86 16.27 1.72
N ASP A 37 -9.99 16.66 2.65
CA ASP A 37 -10.20 17.75 3.61
C ASP A 37 -11.41 17.57 4.54
N TYR A 38 -11.86 16.32 4.75
CA TYR A 38 -12.92 15.97 5.68
C TYR A 38 -12.58 16.43 7.12
N GLY A 39 -13.51 17.10 7.80
CA GLY A 39 -13.28 17.74 9.09
C GLY A 39 -12.64 19.15 9.02
N SER A 40 -12.46 19.71 7.82
CA SER A 40 -11.94 21.06 7.59
C SER A 40 -12.71 21.81 6.48
N ASP A 41 -12.07 22.18 5.36
CA ASP A 41 -12.73 22.70 4.16
C ASP A 41 -13.24 21.53 3.30
N GLU A 42 -14.36 20.94 3.72
CA GLU A 42 -14.91 19.70 3.15
C GLU A 42 -15.41 19.81 1.69
N THR A 43 -15.04 20.86 0.97
CA THR A 43 -15.42 21.09 -0.44
C THR A 43 -15.06 19.90 -1.32
N LEU A 44 -13.85 19.34 -1.18
CA LEU A 44 -13.43 18.16 -1.93
C LEU A 44 -14.18 16.89 -1.50
N PHE A 45 -14.40 16.72 -0.19
CA PHE A 45 -15.18 15.61 0.34
C PHE A 45 -16.62 15.61 -0.20
N TRP A 46 -17.31 16.74 -0.24
CA TRP A 46 -18.67 16.79 -0.79
C TRP A 46 -18.69 16.48 -2.30
N ARG A 47 -17.69 16.98 -3.03
CA ARG A 47 -17.56 16.78 -4.48
C ARG A 47 -17.23 15.34 -4.88
N TYR A 48 -16.28 14.70 -4.18
CA TYR A 48 -15.72 13.39 -4.56
C TYR A 48 -16.00 12.27 -3.56
N GLY A 49 -16.21 12.60 -2.29
CA GLY A 49 -16.38 11.64 -1.20
C GLY A 49 -17.83 11.33 -0.83
N ALA A 50 -18.80 12.22 -1.08
CA ALA A 50 -20.16 12.05 -0.55
C ALA A 50 -21.24 11.86 -1.63
N GLN A 51 -21.51 12.88 -2.45
CA GLN A 51 -22.82 12.99 -3.11
C GLN A 51 -22.96 12.20 -4.42
N GLN A 52 -21.89 12.06 -5.20
CA GLN A 52 -21.91 11.39 -6.52
C GLN A 52 -20.55 10.77 -6.93
N GLY A 53 -19.54 10.83 -6.06
CA GLY A 53 -18.20 10.38 -6.41
C GLY A 53 -18.03 8.86 -6.35
N GLU A 54 -17.22 8.32 -7.26
CA GLU A 54 -16.79 6.93 -7.23
C GLU A 54 -15.64 6.76 -6.21
N ARG A 55 -15.87 5.97 -5.15
CA ARG A 55 -14.90 5.72 -4.09
C ARG A 55 -14.26 4.35 -4.29
N SER A 56 -13.28 4.27 -5.17
CA SER A 56 -12.61 3.03 -5.55
C SER A 56 -11.29 2.86 -4.80
N ASN A 57 -11.23 1.84 -3.93
CA ASN A 57 -10.04 1.54 -3.13
C ASN A 57 -9.21 0.43 -3.79
N PHE A 58 -7.98 0.72 -4.19
CA PHE A 58 -7.03 -0.26 -4.74
C PHE A 58 -6.08 -0.73 -3.65
N VAL A 59 -6.10 -2.03 -3.33
CA VAL A 59 -5.37 -2.58 -2.19
C VAL A 59 -4.72 -3.91 -2.50
N GLY A 60 -3.58 -4.19 -1.87
CA GLY A 60 -2.97 -5.51 -1.91
C GLY A 60 -3.73 -6.52 -1.03
N LYS A 61 -3.75 -7.80 -1.42
CA LYS A 61 -4.44 -8.87 -0.67
C LYS A 61 -4.02 -9.00 0.80
N GLY A 62 -2.82 -8.53 1.16
CA GLY A 62 -2.32 -8.57 2.53
C GLY A 62 -3.08 -7.66 3.51
N ILE A 63 -3.78 -6.64 3.00
CA ILE A 63 -4.49 -5.64 3.82
C ILE A 63 -6.00 -5.60 3.52
N SER A 64 -6.51 -6.59 2.79
CA SER A 64 -7.91 -6.66 2.36
C SER A 64 -8.89 -6.63 3.54
N LYS A 65 -8.61 -7.37 4.63
CA LYS A 65 -9.45 -7.38 5.83
C LYS A 65 -9.65 -5.98 6.43
N PHE A 66 -8.63 -5.12 6.37
CA PHE A 66 -8.72 -3.77 6.90
C PHE A 66 -9.65 -2.89 6.05
N HIS A 67 -9.65 -3.09 4.73
CA HIS A 67 -10.43 -2.29 3.81
C HIS A 67 -11.84 -2.83 3.55
N ALA A 68 -12.05 -4.14 3.70
CA ALA A 68 -13.32 -4.80 3.42
C ALA A 68 -14.18 -5.07 4.67
N ILE A 69 -13.60 -5.02 5.88
CA ILE A 69 -14.32 -5.28 7.13
C ILE A 69 -14.21 -4.08 8.07
N TYR A 70 -13.00 -3.73 8.49
CA TYR A 70 -12.83 -2.67 9.49
C TYR A 70 -13.20 -1.30 8.93
N TRP A 71 -12.78 -0.98 7.71
CA TRP A 71 -13.05 0.31 7.11
C TRP A 71 -14.55 0.60 6.92
N PRO A 72 -15.35 -0.30 6.31
CA PRO A 72 -16.80 -0.11 6.23
C PRO A 72 -17.46 0.02 7.60
N ALA A 73 -17.02 -0.74 8.60
CA ALA A 73 -17.57 -0.63 9.95
C ALA A 73 -17.29 0.75 10.59
N ILE A 74 -16.08 1.28 10.39
CA ILE A 74 -15.70 2.63 10.85
C ILE A 74 -16.56 3.69 10.14
N LEU A 75 -16.70 3.60 8.82
CA LEU A 75 -17.49 4.54 8.02
C LEU A 75 -18.98 4.53 8.39
N LEU A 76 -19.56 3.34 8.56
CA LEU A 76 -20.94 3.19 9.02
C LEU A 76 -21.13 3.81 10.40
N SER A 77 -20.19 3.60 11.32
CA SER A 77 -20.24 4.21 12.66
C SER A 77 -20.13 5.74 12.62
N ALA A 78 -19.42 6.29 11.64
CA ALA A 78 -19.25 7.73 11.45
C ALA A 78 -20.38 8.37 10.61
N GLY A 79 -21.30 7.58 10.06
CA GLY A 79 -22.35 8.08 9.15
C GLY A 79 -21.82 8.57 7.80
N VAL A 80 -20.64 8.09 7.38
CA VAL A 80 -19.97 8.50 6.14
C VAL A 80 -20.21 7.45 5.04
N PRO A 81 -20.32 7.85 3.75
CA PRO A 81 -20.55 6.91 2.65
C PRO A 81 -19.46 5.84 2.51
N LEU A 82 -19.91 4.63 2.15
CA LEU A 82 -19.04 3.47 1.93
C LEU A 82 -18.25 3.56 0.62
N PRO A 83 -17.10 2.86 0.50
CA PRO A 83 -16.42 2.69 -0.77
C PRO A 83 -17.37 2.10 -1.81
N SER A 84 -17.34 2.61 -3.03
CA SER A 84 -18.13 2.08 -4.15
C SER A 84 -17.60 0.72 -4.59
N SER A 85 -16.26 0.57 -4.59
CA SER A 85 -15.56 -0.64 -5.01
C SER A 85 -14.27 -0.81 -4.21
N ILE A 86 -13.88 -2.08 -3.99
CA ILE A 86 -12.58 -2.44 -3.42
C ILE A 86 -11.89 -3.42 -4.37
N PHE A 87 -10.85 -2.95 -5.05
CA PHE A 87 -10.04 -3.74 -5.96
C PHE A 87 -8.87 -4.36 -5.20
N VAL A 88 -8.87 -5.69 -5.10
CA VAL A 88 -7.84 -6.43 -4.37
C VAL A 88 -6.89 -7.12 -5.35
N HIS A 89 -5.62 -6.72 -5.36
CA HIS A 89 -4.60 -7.33 -6.20
C HIS A 89 -3.70 -8.33 -5.43
N GLY A 90 -3.10 -9.25 -6.17
CA GLY A 90 -2.15 -10.24 -5.64
C GLY A 90 -0.80 -9.65 -5.25
N TYR A 91 0.11 -10.51 -4.77
CA TYR A 91 1.52 -10.16 -4.63
C TYR A 91 2.23 -10.39 -5.96
N LEU A 92 3.15 -9.51 -6.32
CA LEU A 92 4.10 -9.75 -7.40
C LEU A 92 5.12 -10.81 -6.97
N THR A 93 5.49 -11.68 -7.91
CA THR A 93 6.48 -12.74 -7.67
C THR A 93 7.57 -12.77 -8.73
N VAL A 94 8.73 -13.28 -8.32
CA VAL A 94 9.90 -13.54 -9.18
C VAL A 94 10.23 -15.01 -8.99
N ASP A 95 10.28 -15.77 -10.08
CA ASP A 95 10.52 -17.22 -10.05
C ASP A 95 9.58 -17.95 -9.08
N GLY A 96 8.30 -17.56 -9.06
CA GLY A 96 7.28 -18.12 -8.18
C GLY A 96 7.44 -17.77 -6.69
N ARG A 97 8.41 -16.93 -6.31
CA ARG A 97 8.66 -16.49 -4.93
C ARG A 97 8.22 -15.04 -4.75
N LYS A 98 7.63 -14.75 -3.58
CA LYS A 98 7.30 -13.37 -3.18
C LYS A 98 8.59 -12.53 -3.15
N ILE A 99 8.54 -11.34 -3.73
CA ILE A 99 9.64 -10.36 -3.66
C ILE A 99 9.88 -10.00 -2.19
N GLY A 100 11.12 -10.08 -1.72
CA GLY A 100 11.47 -9.68 -0.37
C GLY A 100 12.98 -9.56 -0.17
N LYS A 101 13.39 -8.51 0.54
CA LYS A 101 14.79 -8.23 0.88
C LYS A 101 15.49 -9.41 1.57
N SER A 102 14.78 -10.10 2.47
CA SER A 102 15.34 -11.26 3.19
C SER A 102 15.55 -12.50 2.32
N ALA A 103 14.84 -12.60 1.19
CA ALA A 103 14.95 -13.73 0.26
C ALA A 103 15.97 -13.47 -0.87
N GLY A 104 16.61 -12.29 -0.89
CA GLY A 104 17.60 -11.89 -1.90
C GLY A 104 17.04 -11.79 -3.32
N ASN A 105 15.71 -11.70 -3.45
CA ASN A 105 14.98 -11.53 -4.70
C ASN A 105 14.22 -10.19 -4.72
N ASP A 106 14.74 -9.21 -4.00
CA ASP A 106 14.23 -7.85 -4.09
C ASP A 106 14.48 -7.26 -5.48
N ILE A 107 13.60 -6.35 -5.85
CA ILE A 107 13.65 -5.67 -7.13
C ILE A 107 13.58 -4.19 -6.84
N ASP A 108 14.55 -3.49 -7.42
CA ASP A 108 14.59 -2.05 -7.44
C ASP A 108 13.87 -1.52 -8.69
N PRO A 109 12.70 -0.86 -8.54
CA PRO A 109 12.00 -0.25 -9.66
C PRO A 109 12.84 0.80 -10.38
N ASP A 110 13.63 1.59 -9.66
CA ASP A 110 14.37 2.72 -10.24
C ASP A 110 15.49 2.21 -11.16
N GLY A 111 16.22 1.18 -10.72
CA GLY A 111 17.22 0.50 -11.55
C GLY A 111 16.63 -0.14 -12.82
N LEU A 112 15.37 -0.62 -12.78
CA LEU A 112 14.70 -1.13 -13.98
C LEU A 112 14.35 0.00 -14.96
N VAL A 113 13.88 1.14 -14.46
CA VAL A 113 13.58 2.31 -15.29
C VAL A 113 14.86 2.83 -15.96
N GLU A 114 15.97 2.89 -15.23
CA GLU A 114 17.28 3.27 -15.76
C GLU A 114 17.75 2.30 -16.86
N TYR A 115 17.67 1.00 -16.60
CA TYR A 115 18.10 -0.03 -17.55
C TYR A 115 17.31 -0.01 -18.86
N TYR A 116 15.96 0.03 -18.76
CA TYR A 116 15.10 0.07 -19.95
C TYR A 116 14.99 1.47 -20.56
N GLN A 117 15.55 2.50 -19.90
CA GLN A 117 15.47 3.91 -20.28
C GLN A 117 14.02 4.41 -20.43
N THR A 118 13.06 3.72 -19.83
CA THR A 118 11.65 4.09 -19.83
C THR A 118 10.90 3.43 -18.67
N PRO A 119 9.98 4.15 -18.00
CA PRO A 119 9.06 3.55 -17.03
C PRO A 119 7.97 2.70 -17.67
N ASP A 120 7.77 2.80 -18.99
CA ASP A 120 6.66 2.13 -19.67
C ASP A 120 6.86 0.61 -19.71
N ALA A 121 8.11 0.14 -19.75
CA ALA A 121 8.41 -1.29 -19.61
C ALA A 121 7.90 -1.84 -18.27
N LEU A 122 8.15 -1.13 -17.16
CA LEU A 122 7.70 -1.52 -15.83
C LEU A 122 6.16 -1.47 -15.71
N ARG A 123 5.53 -0.42 -16.24
CA ARG A 123 4.07 -0.26 -16.23
C ARG A 123 3.37 -1.34 -17.04
N TYR A 124 3.84 -1.58 -18.27
CA TYR A 124 3.32 -2.60 -19.16
C TYR A 124 3.40 -3.98 -18.50
N TYR A 125 4.57 -4.31 -17.96
CA TYR A 125 4.80 -5.58 -17.31
C TYR A 125 3.94 -5.77 -16.05
N SER A 126 3.80 -4.72 -15.24
CA SER A 126 2.95 -4.74 -14.03
C SER A 126 1.46 -4.90 -14.38
N GLY A 127 1.00 -4.24 -15.45
CA GLY A 127 -0.36 -4.39 -15.97
C GLY A 127 -0.62 -5.81 -16.50
N GLU A 128 0.35 -6.39 -17.20
CA GLU A 128 0.28 -7.76 -17.71
C GLU A 128 0.26 -8.84 -16.62
N LEU A 129 0.93 -8.60 -15.48
CA LEU A 129 0.92 -9.49 -14.32
C LEU A 129 -0.23 -9.22 -13.35
N GLY A 130 -0.87 -8.06 -13.45
CA GLY A 130 -1.92 -7.58 -12.55
C GLY A 130 -3.27 -8.29 -12.68
N GLY A 131 -3.39 -9.27 -13.57
CA GLY A 131 -4.52 -10.21 -13.56
C GLY A 131 -4.60 -10.92 -12.20
N GLN A 132 -5.79 -11.37 -11.80
CA GLN A 132 -6.14 -11.93 -10.47
C GLN A 132 -5.32 -13.18 -10.01
N ARG A 133 -4.21 -13.49 -10.65
CA ARG A 133 -3.28 -14.58 -10.34
C ARG A 133 -1.93 -13.99 -9.97
N THR A 134 -1.29 -14.59 -8.97
CA THR A 134 0.12 -14.35 -8.64
C THR A 134 0.96 -14.47 -9.93
N GLY A 135 1.45 -13.34 -10.46
CA GLY A 135 2.21 -13.29 -11.70
C GLY A 135 3.71 -13.38 -11.43
N SER A 136 4.42 -14.20 -12.23
CA SER A 136 5.87 -14.41 -12.16
C SER A 136 6.59 -13.57 -13.22
N LEU A 137 7.62 -12.80 -12.83
CA LEU A 137 8.36 -11.90 -13.75
C LEU A 137 9.07 -12.61 -14.94
N ARG A 138 9.21 -13.94 -14.91
CA ARG A 138 10.05 -14.68 -15.87
C ARG A 138 9.27 -15.52 -16.89
N GLU A 139 7.98 -15.76 -16.68
CA GLU A 139 7.19 -16.65 -17.55
C GLU A 139 6.88 -16.07 -18.93
N LYS A 140 7.03 -14.75 -19.12
CA LYS A 140 6.68 -14.06 -20.37
C LYS A 140 7.87 -13.55 -21.19
N HIS A 141 9.11 -13.76 -20.74
CA HIS A 141 10.30 -13.31 -21.48
C HIS A 141 11.43 -14.36 -21.40
N PRO A 142 11.83 -15.01 -22.52
CA PRO A 142 12.92 -15.98 -22.55
C PRO A 142 14.32 -15.34 -22.50
N ALA A 143 14.42 -14.00 -22.56
CA ALA A 143 15.71 -13.34 -22.41
C ALA A 143 16.16 -13.38 -20.93
N PRO A 144 17.44 -13.66 -20.64
CA PRO A 144 17.94 -13.62 -19.28
C PRO A 144 17.72 -12.22 -18.71
N MET A 145 16.93 -12.13 -17.63
CA MET A 145 16.97 -10.96 -16.74
C MET A 145 18.44 -10.69 -16.42
N PRO A 146 18.90 -9.42 -16.44
CA PRO A 146 20.25 -9.09 -16.04
C PRO A 146 20.51 -9.75 -14.67
N ARG A 147 21.66 -10.42 -14.55
CA ARG A 147 22.06 -11.17 -13.35
C ARG A 147 21.81 -10.34 -12.10
N PRO A 148 21.46 -10.96 -10.94
CA PRO A 148 21.33 -10.22 -9.70
C PRO A 148 22.58 -9.36 -9.53
N TRP A 149 22.34 -8.05 -9.47
CA TRP A 149 23.37 -7.05 -9.24
C TRP A 149 24.16 -7.48 -7.99
N PRO A 150 25.49 -7.31 -7.95
CA PRO A 150 26.25 -7.61 -6.75
C PRO A 150 25.57 -6.90 -5.58
N ALA A 151 25.20 -7.67 -4.55
CA ALA A 151 24.71 -7.15 -3.29
C ALA A 151 25.56 -5.94 -2.96
N ASN A 152 24.91 -4.79 -2.75
CA ASN A 152 25.57 -3.55 -2.41
C ASN A 152 26.57 -3.90 -1.31
N SER A 153 27.85 -3.81 -1.63
CA SER A 153 28.93 -4.02 -0.69
C SER A 153 28.74 -2.94 0.36
N ALA A 154 28.03 -3.29 1.43
CA ALA A 154 28.16 -2.63 2.69
C ALA A 154 29.64 -2.74 3.04
N GLU A 155 30.39 -1.71 2.67
CA GLU A 155 31.66 -1.39 3.28
C GLU A 155 31.40 -1.39 4.78
N ARG A 156 31.77 -2.51 5.41
CA ARG A 156 32.34 -2.46 6.75
C ARG A 156 33.52 -1.52 6.64
N ASN A 157 33.34 -0.30 7.09
CA ASN A 157 34.44 0.42 7.71
C ASN A 157 34.09 0.56 9.18
N ASP A 158 34.74 -0.30 9.97
CA ASP A 158 35.20 0.07 11.31
C ASP A 158 35.90 1.42 11.21
N LYS A 159 35.30 2.45 11.82
CA LYS A 159 35.96 3.45 12.69
C LYS A 159 34.94 4.04 13.65
#